data_AF-A0A7U9WV50-F1
#
_entry.id   AF-A0A7U9WV50-F1
#
_cell.length_a   1.000
_cell.length_b   1.000
_cell.length_c   1.000
_cell.angle_alpha   90.00
_cell.angle_beta   90.00
_cell.angle_gamma   90.00
#
_symmetry.space_group_name_H-M   'P 1'
#
loop_
_entity.id
_entity.type
_entity.pdbx_description
1 polymer ?
#
loop_
_entity_poly.entity_id
_entity_poly.type
_entity_poly.pdbx_seq_one_letter_code
_entity_poly.pdbx_strand_id
1 'polypeptide(L)'
;MPAERAYSSTRCAWRGKIFNFLKNTMEIPANGTYIIFDKFDIPAPEKLQVPHDASIRGSFDTLQAIEDIRAPIGKWGKANWLEPVTTDFPEYGSGGATQVITNQKIVLNKLEDLLK
;
A
#
# COMPACT_ATOMS: atom_id res chain seq x y z
N MET A 1 -7.63 -7.49 13.65
CA MET A 1 -6.22 -7.63 13.24
C MET A 1 -5.82 -6.32 12.57
N PRO A 2 -4.73 -5.64 12.98
CA PRO A 2 -4.27 -4.43 12.30
C PRO A 2 -3.81 -4.80 10.89
N ALA A 3 -4.29 -4.08 9.87
CA ALA A 3 -3.74 -4.16 8.52
C ALA A 3 -2.63 -3.12 8.38
N GLU A 4 -1.65 -3.44 7.55
CA GLU A 4 -0.50 -2.60 7.31
C GLU A 4 -0.55 -2.09 5.86
N ARG A 5 0.00 -0.91 5.61
CA ARG A 5 0.18 -0.41 4.24
C ARG A 5 1.65 -0.19 4.00
N ALA A 6 2.19 -0.84 2.98
CA ALA A 6 3.45 -0.43 2.38
C ALA A 6 3.15 0.69 1.37
N TYR A 7 3.54 1.89 1.70
CA TYR A 7 3.68 2.97 0.74
C TYR A 7 5.06 2.92 0.14
N SER A 8 5.10 3.13 -1.17
CA SER A 8 6.28 3.72 -1.76
C SER A 8 5.90 4.54 -2.98
N SER A 9 6.77 5.48 -3.32
CA SER A 9 6.50 6.49 -4.33
C SER A 9 7.60 6.44 -5.37
N THR A 10 7.21 6.38 -6.64
CA THR A 10 8.09 6.57 -7.80
C THR A 10 8.88 7.87 -7.69
N ARG A 11 10.21 7.74 -7.83
CA ARG A 11 11.24 8.81 -7.81
C ARG A 11 11.55 9.36 -6.42
N CYS A 12 12.83 9.33 -6.04
CA CYS A 12 13.41 9.84 -4.78
C CYS A 12 12.94 11.25 -4.36
N ALA A 13 12.38 12.07 -5.26
CA ALA A 13 11.82 13.39 -4.96
C ALA A 13 10.43 13.36 -4.28
N TRP A 14 9.64 12.29 -4.43
CA TRP A 14 8.30 12.18 -3.83
C TRP A 14 8.28 11.48 -2.48
N ARG A 15 9.26 10.61 -2.20
CA ARG A 15 9.37 9.90 -0.91
C ARG A 15 9.42 10.87 0.26
N GLY A 16 10.29 11.88 0.18
CA GLY A 16 10.42 12.90 1.23
C GLY A 16 9.14 13.71 1.42
N LYS A 17 8.48 14.10 0.32
CA LYS A 17 7.23 14.88 0.39
C LYS A 17 6.08 14.06 0.98
N ILE A 18 5.88 12.83 0.52
CA ILE A 18 4.78 11.99 0.99
C ILE A 18 5.02 11.54 2.42
N PHE A 19 6.26 11.21 2.79
CA PHE A 19 6.60 10.86 4.16
C PHE A 19 6.42 12.04 5.11
N ASN A 20 6.85 13.25 4.72
CA ASN A 20 6.61 14.45 5.53
C ASN A 20 5.12 14.78 5.65
N PHE A 21 4.36 14.64 4.55
CA PHE A 21 2.91 14.79 4.57
C PHE A 21 2.25 13.80 5.55
N LEU A 22 2.59 12.51 5.45
CA LEU A 22 2.05 11.47 6.32
C LEU A 22 2.50 11.65 7.77
N LYS A 23 3.73 12.11 8.03
CA LYS A 23 4.19 12.43 9.39
C LYS A 23 3.41 13.57 10.03
N ASN A 24 3.03 14.57 9.23
CA ASN A 24 2.34 15.75 9.73
C ASN A 24 0.84 15.52 9.89
N THR A 25 0.24 14.72 9.00
CA THR A 25 -1.21 14.52 8.96
C THR A 25 -1.65 13.22 9.63
N MET A 26 -0.81 12.19 9.59
CA MET A 26 -1.20 10.80 9.89
C MET A 26 -2.42 10.35 9.09
N GLU A 27 -2.64 10.93 7.91
CA GLU A 27 -3.81 10.65 7.08
C GLU A 27 -3.43 10.29 5.65
N ILE A 28 -4.09 9.25 5.16
CA ILE A 28 -4.10 8.83 3.76
C ILE A 28 -5.39 9.37 3.13
N PRO A 29 -5.32 10.21 2.09
CA PRO A 29 -6.52 10.73 1.45
C PRO A 29 -7.33 9.62 0.76
N ALA A 30 -8.63 9.86 0.64
CA ALA A 30 -9.63 9.00 0.00
C ALA A 30 -9.42 8.90 -1.53
N ASN A 31 -8.49 8.05 -1.98
CA ASN A 31 -8.06 7.97 -3.39
C ASN A 31 -7.62 6.55 -3.81
N GLY A 32 -8.52 5.56 -3.80
CA GLY A 32 -8.20 4.22 -4.32
C GLY A 32 -6.93 3.61 -3.69
N THR A 33 -6.92 3.55 -2.38
CA THR A 33 -5.81 3.12 -1.54
C THR A 33 -5.69 1.61 -1.50
N TYR A 34 -4.55 1.09 -1.93
CA TYR A 34 -4.17 -0.31 -1.76
C TYR A 34 -3.64 -0.58 -0.34
N ILE A 35 -4.13 -1.63 0.29
CA ILE A 35 -3.76 -2.14 1.63
C ILE A 35 -3.20 -3.55 1.45
N ILE A 36 -2.13 -3.87 2.19
CA ILE A 36 -1.43 -5.15 2.11
C ILE A 36 -1.59 -5.88 3.43
N PHE A 37 -2.06 -7.13 3.43
CA PHE A 37 -2.20 -7.86 4.70
C PHE A 37 -0.90 -8.55 5.15
N ASP A 38 0.03 -8.76 4.23
CA ASP A 38 1.36 -9.26 4.54
C ASP A 38 2.19 -8.20 5.29
N LYS A 39 2.72 -8.60 6.44
CA LYS A 39 3.65 -7.80 7.21
C LYS A 39 5.07 -7.99 6.67
N PHE A 40 5.63 -6.95 6.09
CA PHE A 40 7.03 -6.88 5.69
C PHE A 40 7.82 -6.01 6.67
N ASP A 41 8.83 -6.58 7.31
CA ASP A 41 9.72 -5.87 8.24
C ASP A 41 10.94 -5.24 7.56
N ILE A 42 11.14 -5.54 6.27
CA ILE A 42 12.05 -4.85 5.36
C ILE A 42 11.28 -4.43 4.11
N PRO A 43 11.75 -3.42 3.35
CA PRO A 43 11.08 -3.03 2.12
C PRO A 43 11.00 -4.21 1.14
N ALA A 44 9.80 -4.49 0.62
CA ALA A 44 9.52 -5.67 -0.22
C ALA A 44 8.88 -5.28 -1.58
N PRO A 45 9.49 -4.39 -2.37
CA PRO A 45 8.87 -3.86 -3.59
C PRO A 45 8.57 -4.94 -4.63
N GLU A 46 9.40 -6.00 -4.68
CA GLU A 46 9.20 -7.12 -5.59
C GLU A 46 7.97 -7.97 -5.26
N LYS A 47 7.61 -8.07 -3.97
CA LYS A 47 6.39 -8.75 -3.53
C LYS A 47 5.16 -7.94 -3.81
N LEU A 48 5.27 -6.62 -3.76
CA LEU A 48 4.18 -5.69 -4.08
C LEU A 48 4.05 -5.42 -5.58
N GLN A 49 5.04 -5.82 -6.37
CA GLN A 49 5.17 -5.51 -7.81
C GLN A 49 5.02 -4.02 -8.12
N VAL A 50 5.84 -3.21 -7.47
CA VAL A 50 5.81 -1.76 -7.61
C VAL A 50 7.17 -1.20 -8.05
N PRO A 51 7.21 -0.14 -8.87
CA PRO A 51 8.44 0.44 -9.42
C PRO A 51 9.23 1.31 -8.41
N HIS A 52 9.05 1.09 -7.11
CA HIS A 52 9.51 2.00 -6.06
C HIS A 52 9.81 1.21 -4.77
N ASP A 53 10.68 1.74 -3.90
CA ASP A 53 11.36 1.03 -2.80
C ASP A 53 10.51 0.29 -1.73
N ALA A 54 9.20 0.52 -1.62
CA ALA A 54 8.30 -0.01 -0.57
C ALA A 54 8.75 0.28 0.88
N SER A 55 9.41 1.41 1.14
CA SER A 55 10.11 1.65 2.43
C SER A 55 9.27 2.26 3.55
N ILE A 56 8.06 2.77 3.28
CA ILE A 56 7.23 3.42 4.32
C ILE A 56 6.10 2.50 4.72
N ARG A 57 5.99 2.17 6.01
CA ARG A 57 4.91 1.33 6.54
C ARG A 57 3.98 2.15 7.43
N GLY A 58 2.69 2.16 7.11
CA GLY A 58 1.63 2.70 7.96
C GLY A 58 0.83 1.59 8.62
N SER A 59 0.48 1.73 9.89
CA SER A 59 -0.45 0.83 10.59
C SER A 59 -1.72 1.58 10.93
N PHE A 60 -2.88 0.92 10.80
CA PHE A 60 -4.18 1.53 11.07
C PHE A 60 -5.19 0.49 11.58
N ASP A 61 -6.33 0.96 12.11
CA ASP A 61 -7.44 0.08 12.48
C ASP A 61 -8.26 -0.26 11.23
N THR A 62 -8.35 -1.55 10.89
CA THR A 62 -9.08 -2.05 9.72
C THR A 62 -10.58 -1.79 9.80
N LEU A 63 -11.15 -1.67 11.00
CA LEU A 63 -12.58 -1.43 11.17
C LEU A 63 -13.03 -0.11 10.54
N GLN A 64 -12.13 0.86 10.36
CA GLN A 64 -12.47 2.13 9.70
C GLN A 64 -12.79 1.99 8.20
N ALA A 65 -12.36 0.90 7.56
CA ALA A 65 -12.49 0.70 6.12
C ALA A 65 -13.29 -0.57 5.75
N ILE A 66 -13.78 -1.33 6.73
CA ILE A 66 -14.33 -2.68 6.52
C ILE A 66 -15.52 -2.72 5.54
N GLU A 67 -16.31 -1.65 5.48
CA GLU A 67 -17.47 -1.52 4.59
C GLU A 67 -17.11 -1.14 3.14
N ASP A 68 -15.84 -0.81 2.85
CA ASP A 68 -15.41 -0.37 1.50
C ASP A 68 -14.17 -1.11 0.97
N ILE A 69 -13.60 -2.05 1.74
CA ILE A 69 -12.55 -2.93 1.22
C ILE A 69 -13.09 -3.87 0.15
N ARG A 70 -12.34 -4.02 -0.93
CA ARG A 70 -12.62 -4.99 -1.99
C ARG A 70 -11.33 -5.51 -2.61
N ALA A 71 -11.38 -6.67 -3.24
CA ALA A 71 -10.29 -7.11 -4.10
C ALA A 71 -10.10 -6.10 -5.25
N PRO A 72 -8.87 -5.67 -5.56
CA PRO A 72 -8.64 -4.76 -6.66
C PRO A 72 -8.92 -5.48 -7.98
N ILE A 73 -9.28 -4.71 -9.00
CA ILE A 73 -9.32 -5.20 -10.38
C ILE A 73 -7.90 -5.13 -10.94
N GLY A 74 -7.50 -6.21 -11.62
CA GLY A 74 -6.16 -6.35 -12.17
C GLY A 74 -5.76 -5.25 -13.17
N LYS A 75 -4.46 -5.16 -13.47
CA LYS A 75 -3.86 -4.18 -14.37
C LYS A 75 -4.25 -2.73 -14.05
N TRP A 76 -4.19 -2.36 -12.77
CA TRP A 76 -4.62 -1.05 -12.26
C TRP A 76 -6.07 -0.70 -12.64
N GLY A 77 -6.98 -1.67 -12.53
CA GLY A 77 -8.39 -1.47 -12.83
C GLY A 77 -8.80 -1.62 -14.29
N LYS A 78 -7.91 -2.13 -15.16
CA LYS A 78 -8.16 -2.27 -16.60
C LYS A 78 -8.48 -3.69 -17.03
N ALA A 79 -8.19 -4.68 -16.19
CA ALA A 79 -8.49 -6.07 -16.49
C ALA A 79 -9.96 -6.42 -16.23
N ASN A 80 -10.36 -7.61 -16.67
CA ASN A 80 -11.67 -8.22 -16.38
C ASN A 80 -11.58 -9.28 -15.26
N TRP A 81 -10.47 -9.35 -14.52
CA TRP A 81 -10.28 -10.22 -13.37
C TRP A 81 -9.94 -9.42 -12.10
N LEU A 82 -10.16 -10.06 -10.96
CA LEU A 82 -9.73 -9.55 -9.65
C LEU A 82 -8.28 -9.98 -9.38
N GLU A 83 -7.54 -9.13 -8.68
CA GLU A 83 -6.14 -9.35 -8.30
C GLU A 83 -5.98 -9.28 -6.76
N PRO A 84 -6.58 -10.20 -6.00
CA PRO A 84 -6.43 -10.22 -4.53
C PRO A 84 -4.98 -10.54 -4.09
N VAL A 85 -4.15 -11.03 -5.00
CA VAL A 85 -2.71 -11.30 -4.81
C VAL A 85 -1.96 -10.65 -5.97
N THR A 86 -0.88 -9.94 -5.69
CA THR A 86 -0.07 -9.25 -6.71
C THR A 86 0.52 -10.25 -7.73
N THR A 87 0.12 -10.11 -8.99
CA THR A 87 0.60 -10.95 -10.10
C THR A 87 0.78 -10.21 -11.42
N ASP A 88 0.11 -9.06 -11.60
CA ASP A 88 -0.07 -8.44 -12.91
C ASP A 88 1.13 -7.63 -13.43
N PHE A 89 2.11 -7.32 -12.58
CA PHE A 89 3.30 -6.53 -12.95
C PHE A 89 4.61 -7.29 -12.70
N PRO A 90 4.85 -8.43 -13.39
CA PRO A 90 6.05 -9.25 -13.21
C PRO A 90 7.36 -8.52 -13.51
N GLU A 91 7.33 -7.43 -14.28
CA GLU A 91 8.49 -6.57 -14.52
C GLU A 91 9.03 -5.87 -13.25
N TYR A 92 8.22 -5.79 -12.19
CA TYR A 92 8.60 -5.18 -10.91
C TYR A 92 8.91 -6.22 -9.83
N GLY A 93 8.76 -7.51 -10.11
CA GLY A 93 9.17 -8.59 -9.21
C GLY A 93 8.23 -9.79 -9.15
N SER A 94 8.57 -10.73 -8.28
CA SER A 94 7.90 -12.04 -8.17
C SER A 94 6.44 -12.00 -7.72
N GLY A 95 5.98 -10.90 -7.11
CA GLY A 95 4.63 -10.79 -6.57
C GLY A 95 4.36 -11.72 -5.39
N GLY A 96 3.08 -11.96 -5.12
CA GLY A 96 2.60 -12.85 -4.07
C GLY A 96 2.13 -12.16 -2.78
N ALA A 97 2.07 -10.83 -2.74
CA ALA A 97 1.47 -10.11 -1.62
C ALA A 97 -0.05 -10.04 -1.75
N THR A 98 -0.75 -10.31 -0.66
CA THR A 98 -2.20 -10.16 -0.54
C THR A 98 -2.59 -8.70 -0.45
N GLN A 99 -3.60 -8.30 -1.21
CA GLN A 99 -3.99 -6.90 -1.34
C GLN A 99 -5.51 -6.69 -1.43
N VAL A 100 -5.96 -5.57 -0.87
CA VAL A 100 -7.30 -5.01 -1.06
C VAL A 100 -7.21 -3.53 -1.38
N ILE A 101 -8.28 -2.96 -1.92
CA ILE A 101 -8.40 -1.53 -2.18
C ILE A 101 -9.59 -0.94 -1.44
N THR A 102 -9.42 0.28 -0.94
CA THR A 102 -10.49 1.12 -0.38
C THR A 102 -10.41 2.51 -0.98
N ASN A 103 -11.54 3.15 -1.20
CA ASN A 103 -11.63 4.57 -1.54
C ASN A 103 -11.76 5.46 -0.30
N GLN A 104 -11.89 4.91 0.91
CA GLN A 104 -11.99 5.72 2.11
C GLN A 104 -10.67 6.36 2.52
N LYS A 105 -10.78 7.46 3.28
CA LYS A 105 -9.66 8.05 4.00
C LYS A 105 -9.20 7.06 5.07
N ILE A 106 -7.90 6.92 5.27
CA ILE A 106 -7.34 6.11 6.36
C ILE A 106 -6.58 7.00 7.32
N VAL A 107 -6.92 6.94 8.59
CA VAL A 107 -6.18 7.53 9.70
C VAL A 107 -5.18 6.49 10.23
N LEU A 108 -3.91 6.87 10.27
CA LEU A 108 -2.80 6.03 10.70
C LEU A 108 -2.61 6.12 12.21
N ASN A 109 -2.41 4.95 12.83
CA ASN A 109 -1.98 4.82 14.22
C ASN A 109 -0.46 4.91 14.35
N LYS A 110 0.27 4.49 13.31
CA LYS A 110 1.73 4.43 13.28
C LYS A 110 2.25 4.64 11.87
N LEU A 111 3.44 5.24 11.76
CA LEU A 111 4.18 5.41 10.52
C LEU A 111 5.66 5.09 10.76
N GLU A 112 6.22 4.22 9.95
CA GLU A 112 7.60 3.72 10.06
C GLU A 112 8.34 3.88 8.73
N ASP A 113 9.64 4.18 8.83
CA ASP A 113 10.58 4.14 7.71
C ASP A 113 11.42 2.88 7.88
N LEU A 114 11.17 1.85 7.08
CA LEU A 114 11.81 0.53 7.18
C LEU A 114 13.30 0.54 6.84
N LEU A 115 13.85 1.70 6.45
CA LEU A 115 15.27 1.91 6.17
C LEU A 115 16.02 2.57 7.35
N LYS A 116 15.34 2.81 8.49
CA LYS A 116 15.91 3.48 9.68
C LYS A 116 15.68 2.67 10.94
#